data_AF-A0A2C5ZMT5-F1
#
_entry.id   AF-A0A2C5ZMT5-F1
#
_cell.length_a   1.000
_cell.length_b   1.000
_cell.length_c   1.000
_cell.angle_alpha   90.00
_cell.angle_beta   90.00
_cell.angle_gamma   90.00
#
_symmetry.space_group_name_H-M   'P 1'
#
loop_
_entity.id
_entity.type
_entity.pdbx_description
1 polymer ?
#
loop_
_entity_poly.entity_id
_entity_poly.type
_entity_poly.pdbx_seq_one_letter_code
_entity_poly.pdbx_strand_id
1 'polypeptide(L)' 'MVSLAILHARGLRLPVVYDTSAFDFDSLDSLRLMNGLVGIYLADFKLWEPASSRRLLKADDYAATARESVRAMHA' A
#
# COMPACT_ATOMS: atom_id res chain seq x y z
N MET A 1 7.47 1.17 -10.12
CA MET A 1 7.02 -0.11 -10.69
C MET A 1 7.95 -0.69 -11.76
N VAL A 2 8.15 -0.01 -12.89
CA VAL A 2 8.95 -0.53 -14.02
C VAL A 2 10.36 -0.99 -13.60
N SER A 3 11.09 -0.18 -12.83
CA SER A 3 12.44 -0.54 -12.39
C SER A 3 12.48 -1.79 -11.50
N LEU A 4 11.50 -1.95 -10.61
CA LEU A 4 11.40 -3.11 -9.72
C LEU A 4 11.13 -4.39 -10.52
N ALA A 5 10.21 -4.33 -11.49
CA ALA A 5 9.92 -5.45 -12.38
C ALA A 5 11.15 -5.87 -13.20
N ILE A 6 11.93 -4.90 -13.71
CA ILE A 6 13.18 -5.17 -14.43
C ILE A 6 14.21 -5.85 -13.53
N LEU A 7 14.39 -5.37 -12.29
CA LEU A 7 15.33 -5.97 -11.34
C LEU A 7 14.91 -7.39 -10.96
N HIS A 8 13.61 -7.62 -10.74
CA HIS A 8 13.07 -8.95 -10.46
C HIS A 8 13.33 -9.91 -11.63
N ALA A 9 13.06 -9.49 -12.87
CA ALA A 9 13.36 -10.27 -14.08
C ALA A 9 14.86 -10.52 -14.28
N ARG A 10 15.73 -9.63 -13.78
CA ARG A 10 17.20 -9.79 -13.78
C ARG A 10 17.72 -10.62 -12.61
N GLY A 11 16.83 -11.25 -11.83
CA GLY A 11 17.21 -12.18 -10.77
C GLY A 11 17.50 -11.51 -9.43
N LEU A 12 16.88 -10.37 -9.12
CA LEU A 12 16.86 -9.83 -7.76
C LEU A 12 16.24 -10.89 -6.82
N ARG A 13 17.02 -11.36 -5.85
CA ARG A 13 16.60 -12.38 -4.86
C ARG A 13 16.36 -11.81 -3.46
N LEU A 14 16.64 -10.53 -3.26
CA LEU A 14 16.46 -9.90 -1.96
C LEU A 14 14.96 -9.66 -1.69
N PRO A 15 14.49 -9.90 -0.47
CA PRO A 15 13.14 -9.53 -0.07
C PRO A 15 12.92 -8.03 -0.28
N VAL A 16 11.83 -7.67 -0.94
CA VAL A 16 11.43 -6.28 -1.16
C VAL A 16 10.36 -5.92 -0.15
N VAL A 17 10.64 -4.90 0.65
CA VAL A 17 9.69 -4.30 1.58
C VAL A 17 9.20 -2.99 0.98
N TYR A 18 7.88 -2.82 0.89
CA TYR A 18 7.26 -1.61 0.38
C TYR A 18 6.57 -0.87 1.53
N ASP A 19 7.09 0.31 1.87
CA ASP A 19 6.52 1.23 2.87
C ASP A 19 5.50 2.16 2.19
N THR A 20 4.29 2.18 2.73
CA THR A 20 3.16 2.92 2.18
C THR A 20 2.31 3.52 3.30
N SER A 21 1.73 4.69 3.06
CA SER A 21 0.85 5.43 3.98
C SER A 21 -0.46 4.71 4.35
N ALA A 22 -0.64 3.50 3.82
CA ALA A 22 -1.90 2.77 3.73
C ALA A 22 -3.00 3.55 2.99
N PHE A 23 -2.73 4.73 2.44
CA PHE A 23 -3.74 5.63 1.88
C PHE A 23 -3.24 6.23 0.58
N ASP A 24 -3.65 5.63 -0.52
CA ASP A 24 -3.36 6.09 -1.87
C ASP A 24 -4.59 5.83 -2.76
N PHE A 25 -5.08 6.86 -3.48
CA PHE A 25 -6.25 6.75 -4.35
C PHE A 25 -6.01 5.83 -5.56
N ASP A 26 -4.76 5.69 -6.02
CA ASP A 26 -4.31 4.79 -7.09
C ASP A 26 -3.82 3.41 -6.57
N SER A 27 -3.99 3.15 -5.27
CA SER A 27 -3.34 2.03 -4.57
C SER A 27 -3.78 0.67 -5.07
N LEU A 28 -5.06 0.45 -5.41
CA LEU A 28 -5.55 -0.88 -5.76
C LEU A 28 -4.92 -1.43 -7.05
N ASP A 29 -4.85 -0.64 -8.11
CA ASP A 29 -4.21 -1.06 -9.36
C ASP A 29 -2.68 -1.09 -9.22
N SER A 30 -2.10 -0.18 -8.44
CA SER A 30 -0.67 -0.21 -8.11
C SER A 30 -0.28 -1.45 -7.30
N LEU A 31 -1.11 -1.86 -6.33
CA LEU A 31 -0.94 -3.07 -5.51
C LEU A 31 -1.06 -4.33 -6.37
N ARG A 32 -2.00 -4.36 -7.31
CA ARG A 32 -2.10 -5.46 -8.29
C ARG A 32 -0.82 -5.59 -9.13
N LEU A 33 -0.24 -4.47 -9.56
CA LEU A 33 1.02 -4.46 -10.31
C LEU A 33 2.24 -4.86 -9.44
N MET A 34 2.15 -4.68 -8.11
CA MET A 34 3.18 -5.09 -7.15
C MET A 34 3.05 -6.56 -6.72
N ASN A 35 1.93 -7.22 -7.03
CA ASN A 35 1.72 -8.61 -6.66
C ASN A 35 2.79 -9.52 -7.25
N GLY A 36 3.43 -10.33 -6.40
CA GLY A 36 4.58 -11.17 -6.77
C GLY A 36 5.93 -10.44 -6.88
N LEU A 37 5.97 -9.11 -6.84
CA LEU A 37 7.21 -8.32 -6.84
C LEU A 37 7.63 -7.87 -5.43
N VAL A 38 6.65 -7.60 -4.57
CA VAL A 38 6.85 -7.19 -3.17
C VAL A 38 6.58 -8.38 -2.26
N GLY A 39 7.49 -8.64 -1.32
CA GLY A 39 7.35 -9.73 -0.36
C GLY A 39 6.66 -9.30 0.94
N ILE A 40 6.86 -8.04 1.35
CA ILE A 40 6.30 -7.49 2.59
C ILE A 40 5.76 -6.09 2.30
N TYR A 41 4.50 -5.87 2.65
CA TYR A 41 3.91 -4.54 2.69
C TYR A 41 3.97 -4.00 4.11
N LEU A 42 4.55 -2.81 4.28
CA LEU A 42 4.52 -2.07 5.53
C LEU A 42 3.50 -0.95 5.39
N ALA A 43 2.27 -1.23 5.84
CA ALA A 43 1.19 -0.27 5.83
C ALA A 43 1.24 0.62 7.08
N ASP A 44 1.52 1.90 6.89
CA ASP A 44 1.43 2.95 7.92
C ASP A 44 -0.04 3.32 8.15
N PHE A 45 -0.77 2.43 8.81
CA PHE A 45 -2.18 2.62 9.15
C PHE A 45 -2.31 3.55 10.36
N LYS A 46 -2.79 4.77 10.13
CA LYS A 46 -2.77 5.86 11.13
C LYS A 46 -4.02 5.91 11.99
N LEU A 47 -5.20 5.81 11.39
CA LEU A 47 -6.48 6.10 12.04
C LEU A 47 -7.59 5.19 11.56
N TRP A 48 -8.37 4.67 12.52
CA TRP A 48 -9.48 3.76 12.26
C TRP A 48 -10.82 4.47 12.08
N GLU A 49 -11.03 5.63 12.72
CA GLU A 49 -12.33 6.30 12.74
C GLU A 49 -12.42 7.47 11.75
N PRO A 50 -13.52 7.63 11.00
CA PRO A 50 -13.69 8.75 10.06
C PRO A 50 -13.60 10.13 10.74
N ALA A 51 -14.19 10.27 11.94
CA ALA A 51 -14.16 11.53 12.68
C ALA A 51 -12.73 11.95 13.05
N SER A 52 -11.91 11.01 13.53
CA SER A 52 -10.50 11.24 13.83
C SER A 52 -9.70 11.48 12.55
N SER A 53 -9.98 10.74 11.48
CA SER A 53 -9.35 10.89 10.17
C SER A 53 -9.54 12.29 9.59
N ARG A 54 -10.79 12.77 9.55
CA ARG A 54 -11.12 14.14 9.14
C ARG A 54 -10.39 15.18 10.00
N ARG A 55 -10.43 15.00 11.32
CA ARG A 55 -9.87 15.97 12.27
C ARG A 55 -8.34 16.04 12.23
N LEU A 56 -7.67 14.90 12.15
CA LEU A 56 -6.21 14.81 12.34
C LEU A 56 -5.44 14.71 11.02
N LEU A 57 -6.03 14.11 9.97
CA LEU A 57 -5.39 13.94 8.66
C LEU A 57 -5.98 14.85 7.58
N LYS A 58 -7.07 15.57 7.87
CA LYS A 58 -7.82 16.37 6.88
C LYS A 58 -8.29 15.54 5.68
N ALA A 59 -8.49 14.25 5.89
CA ALA A 59 -8.94 13.28 4.90
C ALA A 59 -10.18 12.57 5.43
N ASP A 60 -11.30 12.72 4.72
CA ASP A 60 -12.60 12.23 5.14
C ASP A 60 -12.75 10.72 4.96
N ASP A 61 -12.06 10.18 3.97
CA ASP A 61 -12.14 8.81 3.49
C ASP A 61 -10.94 7.96 3.90
N TYR A 62 -9.98 8.52 4.66
CA TYR A 62 -8.76 7.82 5.07
C TYR A 62 -9.02 6.45 5.66
N ALA A 63 -9.87 6.37 6.69
CA ALA A 63 -10.16 5.11 7.37
C ALA A 63 -10.75 4.05 6.41
N ALA A 64 -11.58 4.44 5.45
CA ALA A 64 -12.18 3.51 4.50
C ALA A 64 -11.16 3.04 3.47
N THR A 65 -10.49 3.99 2.81
CA THR A 65 -9.46 3.72 1.80
C THR A 65 -8.29 2.93 2.37
N ALA A 66 -7.91 3.20 3.63
CA ALA A 66 -6.81 2.49 4.26
C ALA A 66 -7.13 1.05 4.62
N ARG A 67 -8.36 0.76 5.05
CA ARG A 67 -8.80 -0.62 5.29
C ARG A 67 -8.83 -1.41 3.99
N GLU A 68 -9.33 -0.83 2.90
CA GLU A 68 -9.35 -1.49 1.59
C GLU A 68 -7.93 -1.73 1.05
N SER A 69 -7.03 -0.75 1.20
CA SER A 69 -5.62 -0.89 0.82
C SER A 69 -4.93 -2.03 1.59
N VAL A 70 -5.11 -2.09 2.92
CA VAL A 70 -4.56 -3.17 3.76
C VAL A 70 -5.15 -4.52 3.38
N ARG A 71 -6.46 -4.59 3.06
CA ARG A 71 -7.07 -5.82 2.57
C ARG A 71 -6.41 -6.31 1.28
N ALA A 72 -6.18 -5.41 0.33
CA ALA A 72 -5.56 -5.76 -0.95
C ALA A 72 -4.11 -6.22 -0.81
N MET A 73 -3.37 -5.75 0.20
CA MET A 73 -2.01 -6.22 0.50
C MET A 73 -1.95 -7.67 1.03
N HIS A 74 -3.07 -8.17 1.57
CA HIS A 74 -3.21 -9.50 2.17
C HIS A 74 -4.07 -10.47 1.33
N ALA A 75 -4.52 -10.06 0.14
CA ALA A 75 -5.34 -10.86 -0.76
C ALA A 75 -4.50 -11.81 -1.63
#